data_AF-A0A2D7X245-F1
#
_entry.id   AF-A0A2D7X245-F1
#
_cell.length_a   1.000
_cell.length_b   1.000
_cell.length_c   1.000
_cell.angle_alpha   90.00
_cell.angle_beta   90.00
_cell.angle_gamma   90.00
#
_symmetry.space_group_name_H-M   'P 1'
#
loop_
_entity.id
_entity.type
_entity.pdbx_description
1 polymer ?
#
loop_
_entity_poly.entity_id
_entity_poly.type
_entity_poly.pdbx_seq_one_letter_code
_entity_poly.pdbx_strand_id
1 'polypeptide(L)'
;MVAKKFQNPSGGLNQAGRDHFKKTEGSNLKSPVKTGTNPRRVSFAARFGGMAGPERDSKGEPTRLLLALRAWGFRSKDSARNFANKHKKT
;
A
#
# COMPACT_ATOMS: atom_id res chain seq x y z
N MET A 1 -4.76 2.94 -15.63
CA MET A 1 -4.16 2.01 -14.63
C MET A 1 -2.68 1.85 -14.93
N VAL A 2 -1.82 1.68 -13.91
CA VAL A 2 -0.38 1.45 -14.10
C VAL A 2 -0.15 0.17 -14.91
N ALA A 3 0.76 0.20 -15.89
CA ALA A 3 1.07 -0.98 -16.72
C ALA A 3 1.56 -2.16 -15.86
N LYS A 4 1.14 -3.39 -16.22
CA LYS A 4 1.43 -4.61 -15.44
C LYS A 4 2.94 -4.83 -15.20
N LYS A 5 3.79 -4.45 -16.15
CA LYS A 5 5.27 -4.50 -16.04
C LYS A 5 5.86 -3.66 -14.89
N PHE A 6 5.12 -2.67 -14.39
CA PHE A 6 5.56 -1.79 -13.28
C PHE A 6 4.97 -2.20 -11.93
N GLN A 7 4.08 -3.19 -11.92
CA GLN A 7 3.42 -3.67 -10.72
C GLN A 7 4.14 -4.88 -10.16
N ASN A 8 4.24 -4.97 -8.84
CA ASN A 8 4.72 -6.17 -8.15
C ASN A 8 3.53 -7.12 -7.87
N PRO A 9 3.63 -8.42 -8.18
CA PRO A 9 2.60 -9.42 -7.84
C PRO A 9 2.24 -9.44 -6.35
N SER A 10 3.21 -9.16 -5.48
CA SER A 10 3.02 -9.12 -4.03
C SER A 10 2.45 -7.80 -3.52
N GLY A 11 2.08 -6.87 -4.40
CA GLY A 11 1.54 -5.56 -4.05
C GLY A 11 2.55 -4.40 -4.21
N GLY A 12 2.01 -3.19 -4.41
CA GLY A 12 2.78 -1.97 -4.73
C GLY A 12 3.49 -1.98 -6.10
N LEU A 13 4.35 -0.99 -6.32
CA LEU A 13 5.19 -0.88 -7.52
C LEU A 13 6.48 -1.70 -7.35
N ASN A 14 6.96 -2.29 -8.44
CA ASN A 14 8.30 -2.87 -8.49
C ASN A 14 9.37 -1.76 -8.71
N GLN A 15 10.64 -2.14 -8.75
CA GLN A 15 11.74 -1.17 -8.94
C GLN A 15 11.61 -0.42 -10.27
N ALA A 16 11.38 -1.14 -11.37
CA ALA A 16 11.17 -0.54 -12.70
C ALA A 16 10.01 0.46 -12.71
N GLY A 17 8.93 0.18 -11.98
CA GLY A 17 7.80 1.09 -11.82
C GLY A 17 8.19 2.37 -11.08
N ARG A 18 8.93 2.26 -9.96
CA ARG A 18 9.43 3.43 -9.24
C ARG A 18 10.37 4.26 -10.10
N ASP A 19 11.27 3.61 -10.83
CA ASP A 19 12.21 4.29 -11.73
C ASP A 19 11.50 4.97 -12.90
N HIS A 20 10.45 4.33 -13.44
CA HIS A 20 9.60 4.92 -14.48
C HIS A 20 8.93 6.21 -14.00
N PHE A 21 8.30 6.20 -12.82
CA PHE A 21 7.67 7.39 -12.25
C PHE A 21 8.70 8.47 -11.86
N LYS A 22 9.89 8.07 -11.42
CA LYS A 22 10.99 9.02 -11.18
C LYS A 22 11.42 9.71 -12.48
N LYS A 23 11.54 8.97 -13.58
CA LYS A 23 11.97 9.50 -14.88
C LYS A 23 10.90 10.36 -15.55
N THR A 24 9.64 9.95 -15.46
CA THR A 24 8.54 10.58 -16.21
C THR A 24 7.84 11.70 -15.43
N GLU A 25 7.65 11.53 -14.13
CA GLU A 25 6.91 12.47 -13.28
C GLU A 25 7.81 13.20 -12.27
N GLY A 26 9.12 12.88 -12.24
CA GLY A 26 10.03 13.41 -11.21
C GLY A 26 9.77 12.85 -9.80
N SER A 27 8.88 11.88 -9.66
CA SER A 27 8.42 11.37 -8.37
C SER A 27 9.46 10.44 -7.71
N ASN A 28 9.96 10.81 -6.53
CA ASN A 28 10.88 9.97 -5.75
C ASN A 28 10.14 8.94 -4.88
N LEU A 29 9.44 8.01 -5.54
CA LEU A 29 8.65 6.97 -4.86
C LEU A 29 9.56 6.02 -4.08
N LYS A 30 9.23 5.82 -2.79
CA LYS A 30 9.99 4.93 -1.90
C LYS A 30 9.29 3.59 -1.72
N SER A 31 10.07 2.56 -1.38
CA SER A 31 9.55 1.24 -1.03
C SER A 31 8.63 1.27 0.20
N PRO A 32 7.68 0.31 0.29
CA PRO A 32 6.85 0.11 1.47
C PRO A 32 7.64 -0.08 2.75
N VAL A 33 7.11 0.42 3.86
CA VAL A 33 7.67 0.21 5.20
C VAL A 33 6.82 -0.84 5.91
N LYS A 34 7.43 -1.99 6.26
CA LYS A 34 6.70 -3.13 6.83
C LYS A 34 6.49 -3.03 8.35
N THR A 35 7.43 -2.42 9.07
CA THR A 35 7.48 -2.47 10.54
C THR A 35 7.64 -1.07 11.15
N GLY A 36 7.42 -0.99 12.47
CA GLY A 36 7.57 0.24 13.24
C GLY A 36 6.45 1.27 13.03
N THR A 37 6.64 2.44 13.63
CA THR A 37 5.69 3.57 13.65
C THR A 37 6.13 4.71 12.72
N ASN A 38 6.79 4.37 11.61
CA ASN A 38 7.23 5.35 10.63
C ASN A 38 6.04 6.23 10.17
N PRO A 39 6.17 7.56 10.12
CA PRO A 39 5.09 8.44 9.68
C PRO A 39 4.51 8.06 8.30
N ARG A 40 5.32 7.57 7.35
CA ARG A 40 4.83 7.08 6.05
C ARG A 40 3.92 5.88 6.20
N ARG A 41 4.23 4.97 7.14
CA ARG A 41 3.42 3.79 7.42
C ARG A 41 2.09 4.18 8.08
N VAL A 42 2.11 5.14 9.00
CA VAL A 42 0.89 5.70 9.61
C VAL A 42 0.01 6.37 8.55
N SER A 43 0.58 7.25 7.71
CA SER A 43 -0.15 7.92 6.63
C SER A 43 -0.70 6.94 5.59
N PHE A 44 0.08 5.93 5.21
CA PHE A 44 -0.38 4.87 4.32
C PHE A 44 -1.56 4.12 4.94
N ALA A 45 -1.44 3.71 6.20
CA ALA A 45 -2.48 2.96 6.91
C ALA A 45 -3.79 3.77 7.05
N ALA A 46 -3.69 5.07 7.32
CA ALA A 46 -4.84 5.96 7.40
C ALA A 46 -5.59 6.04 6.05
N ARG A 47 -4.85 6.19 4.94
CA ARG A 47 -5.43 6.28 3.59
C ARG A 47 -6.02 4.95 3.13
N PHE A 48 -5.26 3.87 3.26
CA PHE A 48 -5.66 2.56 2.73
C PHE A 48 -6.66 1.82 3.63
N GLY A 49 -6.65 2.08 4.94
CA GLY A 49 -7.64 1.53 5.86
C GLY A 49 -9.05 2.05 5.60
N GLY A 50 -9.19 3.27 5.07
CA GLY A 50 -10.47 3.89 4.67
C GLY A 50 -10.86 3.67 3.21
N MET A 51 -10.06 2.94 2.43
CA MET A 51 -10.28 2.82 0.99
C MET A 51 -11.54 2.00 0.66
N ALA A 52 -12.35 2.51 -0.26
CA ALA A 52 -13.49 1.79 -0.81
C ALA A 52 -13.04 0.55 -1.59
N GLY A 53 -13.87 -0.48 -1.58
CA GLY A 53 -13.63 -1.74 -2.28
C GLY A 53 -13.27 -2.91 -1.36
N PRO A 54 -13.45 -4.15 -1.84
CA PRO A 54 -13.25 -5.35 -1.04
C PRO A 54 -11.76 -5.76 -0.97
N GLU A 55 -11.39 -6.41 0.11
CA GLU A 55 -10.02 -6.95 0.31
C GLU A 55 -9.80 -8.26 -0.43
N ARG A 56 -10.89 -8.98 -0.69
CA ARG A 56 -10.91 -10.22 -1.46
C ARG A 56 -11.90 -10.10 -2.59
N ASP A 57 -11.62 -10.74 -3.71
CA ASP A 57 -12.57 -10.81 -4.81
C ASP A 57 -13.67 -11.87 -4.54
N SER A 58 -14.55 -12.08 -5.52
CA SER A 58 -15.64 -13.07 -5.45
C SER A 58 -15.15 -14.52 -5.35
N LYS A 59 -13.88 -14.79 -5.68
CA LYS A 59 -13.24 -16.12 -5.58
C LYS A 59 -12.46 -16.28 -4.27
N GLY A 60 -12.42 -15.24 -3.42
CA GLY A 60 -11.66 -15.24 -2.17
C GLY A 60 -10.19 -14.89 -2.33
N GLU A 61 -9.73 -14.53 -3.53
CA GLU A 61 -8.35 -14.16 -3.79
C GLU A 61 -8.06 -12.74 -3.30
N PRO A 62 -6.84 -12.45 -2.79
CA PRO A 62 -6.50 -11.13 -2.30
C PRO A 62 -6.52 -10.10 -3.44
N THR A 63 -7.33 -9.05 -3.29
CA THR A 63 -7.34 -7.96 -4.26
C THR A 63 -6.03 -7.18 -4.19
N ARG A 64 -5.85 -6.29 -5.18
CA ARG A 64 -4.69 -5.39 -5.21
C ARG A 64 -4.56 -4.52 -3.95
N LEU A 65 -5.70 -4.19 -3.33
CA LEU A 65 -5.78 -3.48 -2.06
C LEU A 65 -5.17 -4.31 -0.92
N LEU A 66 -5.59 -5.57 -0.77
CA LEU A 66 -5.06 -6.44 0.27
C LEU A 66 -3.58 -6.77 0.06
N LEU A 67 -3.15 -6.96 -1.18
CA LEU A 67 -1.73 -7.14 -1.50
C LEU A 67 -0.90 -5.90 -1.12
N ALA A 68 -1.42 -4.69 -1.41
CA ALA A 68 -0.76 -3.46 -0.99
C ALA A 68 -0.69 -3.35 0.55
N LEU A 69 -1.78 -3.65 1.25
CA LEU A 69 -1.80 -3.67 2.73
C LEU A 69 -0.75 -4.63 3.29
N ARG A 70 -0.67 -5.86 2.75
CA ARG A 70 0.32 -6.87 3.15
C ARG A 70 1.75 -6.43 2.88
N ALA A 71 2.02 -5.75 1.76
CA ALA A 71 3.34 -5.21 1.46
C ALA A 71 3.81 -4.16 2.49
N TRP A 72 2.86 -3.47 3.16
CA TRP A 72 3.10 -2.51 4.24
C TRP A 72 2.96 -3.11 5.66
N GLY A 73 2.82 -4.44 5.76
CA GLY A 73 2.74 -5.16 7.03
C GLY A 73 1.36 -5.15 7.68
N PHE A 74 0.29 -4.92 6.92
CA PHE A 74 -1.09 -4.97 7.39
C PHE A 74 -1.80 -6.22 6.88
N ARG A 75 -2.60 -6.85 7.73
CA ARG A 75 -3.32 -8.09 7.40
C ARG A 75 -4.70 -7.81 6.80
N SER A 76 -5.26 -6.65 7.12
CA SER A 76 -6.56 -6.16 6.65
C SER A 76 -6.68 -4.63 6.74
N LYS A 77 -7.74 -4.06 6.15
CA LYS A 77 -8.15 -2.66 6.24
C LYS A 77 -8.35 -2.26 7.69
N ASP A 78 -9.01 -3.10 8.48
CA ASP A 78 -9.24 -2.82 9.90
C ASP A 78 -7.93 -2.80 10.68
N SER A 79 -6.98 -3.70 10.38
CA SER A 79 -5.66 -3.66 11.00
C SER A 79 -4.90 -2.36 10.67
N ALA A 80 -5.03 -1.86 9.44
CA ALA A 80 -4.44 -0.59 9.02
C ALA A 80 -5.15 0.61 9.67
N ARG A 81 -6.49 0.61 9.70
CA ARG A 81 -7.30 1.66 10.32
C ARG A 81 -7.01 1.77 11.83
N ASN A 82 -6.97 0.65 12.54
CA ASN A 82 -6.67 0.62 13.97
C ASN A 82 -5.24 1.09 14.24
N PHE A 83 -4.27 0.64 13.44
CA PHE A 83 -2.90 1.12 13.53
C PHE A 83 -2.81 2.64 13.31
N ALA A 84 -3.48 3.16 12.28
CA ALA A 84 -3.51 4.58 12.00
C ALA A 84 -4.14 5.36 13.16
N ASN A 85 -5.27 4.91 13.70
CA ASN A 85 -5.93 5.58 14.83
C ASN A 85 -5.07 5.59 16.09
N LYS A 86 -4.28 4.55 16.34
CA LYS A 86 -3.37 4.46 17.49
C LYS A 86 -2.14 5.38 17.37
N HIS A 87 -1.68 5.64 16.15
CA HIS A 87 -0.38 6.30 15.91
C HIS A 87 -0.48 7.62 15.15
N LYS A 88 -1.68 8.04 14.72
CA LYS A 88 -1.90 9.37 14.16
C LYS A 88 -1.60 10.40 15.25
N LYS A 89 -0.89 11.46 14.87
CA LYS A 89 -0.79 12.64 15.72
C LYS A 89 -2.16 13.30 15.72
N THR A 90 -2.67 13.60 16.90
CA THR A 90 -3.84 14.46 17.11
C THR A 90 -3.60 15.83 16.53
#